data_AF-A0A9W7DID6-F1
#
_entry.id   AF-A0A9W7DID6-F1
#
_cell.length_a   1.000
_cell.length_b   1.000
_cell.length_c   1.000
_cell.angle_alpha   90.00
_cell.angle_beta   90.00
_cell.angle_gamma   90.00
#
_symmetry.space_group_name_H-M   'P 1'
#
loop_
_entity.id
_entity.type
_entity.pdbx_description
1 polymer ?
#
loop_
_entity_poly.entity_id
_entity_poly.type
_entity_poly.pdbx_seq_one_letter_code
_entity_poly.pdbx_strand_id
1 'polypeptide(L)'
;MGTAEFREPDNKVNQNNSKLRAKNHLIRLSNQSISTNNFKFPDYLFTIFWTQPTSLDDINNFITTREIKDLRDGNIQLFVSLIRAVIDHLLQLTSLKDVKLESQFPVLELFNCVRLLTKLLPFLYERVELNGFINELFWSVSVDEKEKLDETRRSTINSEKKDITSTDADGSSSRSNSTCVTSVTSKPLGFRLIEALLDLLFTSGLTVSSTTPTTNLLANTVEFSIWEPGIGRMGKYQQPNPELDSNRLEILRLIIVLSSQCLYKSVSTIVPTGSRFLTVLVSATPKLKILTLIASLLNLSCRSNMNMSGGDQATGLQLSNPQFKEVRIQLVTNAIQLFTLLIVYPIPKEDHKFVFEIVGRSASSSKPVNLVRYYCGKLHKDDELKLMEKGLLMPLYKPFEATASNSGFSGLSNLMKGKLQLSNEPSFWNQELVMLVWELFQCNKRFRTFLAETTSVKLVMALVYNVYIYRNQPKHRNFVRCCSYFVLYLICDPHISSKLLEKIDSDFYESFPQNFKINSPPTTYRDFIIIHTCGCLSQDCPRVLIPTFVEWIYNLVPMVASSEDNDSKTNEVIPMTNRRLSAKNLMAGTTSTRQLSFAAHYVTPFVDHLMIQQLQYT
;
A
#
# COMPACT_ATOMS: atom_id res chain seq x y z
N MET A 1 -24.98 -1.23 63.04
CA MET A 1 -25.13 -1.45 61.59
C MET A 1 -24.12 -0.57 60.89
N GLY A 2 -23.05 -1.17 60.38
CA GLY A 2 -21.91 -0.47 59.79
C GLY A 2 -22.25 0.13 58.43
N THR A 3 -21.76 1.34 58.22
CA THR A 3 -21.76 2.07 56.95
C THR A 3 -20.83 1.37 55.95
N ALA A 4 -21.40 0.80 54.90
CA ALA A 4 -20.65 0.25 53.78
C ALA A 4 -20.10 1.41 52.92
N GLU A 5 -18.80 1.67 53.02
CA GLU A 5 -18.06 2.50 52.06
C GLU A 5 -18.10 1.83 50.69
N PHE A 6 -18.64 2.56 49.71
CA PHE A 6 -18.52 2.23 48.30
C PHE A 6 -17.03 2.27 47.91
N ARG A 7 -16.38 1.11 47.84
CA ARG A 7 -15.09 0.97 47.14
C ARG A 7 -15.31 1.27 45.66
N GLU A 8 -14.70 2.35 45.18
CA GLU A 8 -14.44 2.52 43.75
C GLU A 8 -13.65 1.31 43.24
N PRO A 9 -13.91 0.83 42.01
CA PRO A 9 -13.25 -0.36 41.48
C PRO A 9 -11.73 -0.14 41.40
N ASP A 10 -10.96 -1.00 42.06
CA ASP A 10 -9.49 -0.96 42.22
C ASP A 10 -8.71 -0.72 40.92
N ASN A 11 -9.28 -1.09 39.76
CA ASN A 11 -8.69 -0.84 38.43
C ASN A 11 -8.57 0.65 38.08
N LYS A 12 -9.54 1.50 38.45
CA LYS A 12 -9.48 2.94 38.16
C LYS A 12 -8.43 3.65 39.02
N VAL A 13 -8.29 3.23 40.27
CA VAL A 13 -7.31 3.79 41.22
C VAL A 13 -5.88 3.44 40.78
N ASN A 14 -5.64 2.20 40.34
CA ASN A 14 -4.34 1.76 39.82
C ASN A 14 -3.96 2.42 38.47
N GLN A 15 -4.92 2.65 37.57
CA GLN A 15 -4.70 3.41 36.33
C GLN A 15 -4.37 4.89 36.59
N ASN A 16 -5.06 5.54 37.54
CA ASN A 16 -4.77 6.94 37.87
C ASN A 16 -3.38 7.10 38.51
N ASN A 17 -2.96 6.15 39.36
CA ASN A 17 -1.64 6.18 40.00
C ASN A 17 -0.49 5.93 39.02
N SER A 18 -0.65 5.00 38.06
CA SER A 18 0.35 4.75 37.01
C SER A 18 0.49 5.93 36.05
N LYS A 19 -0.62 6.56 35.65
CA LYS A 19 -0.63 7.79 34.83
C LYS A 19 0.06 8.96 35.53
N LEU A 20 -0.20 9.18 36.83
CA LEU A 20 0.44 10.23 37.60
C LEU A 20 1.95 9.99 37.74
N ARG A 21 2.37 8.74 37.98
CA ARG A 21 3.80 8.36 38.02
C ARG A 21 4.50 8.62 36.70
N ALA A 22 3.90 8.23 35.58
CA ALA A 22 4.44 8.47 34.24
C ALA A 22 4.61 9.96 33.94
N LYS A 23 3.59 10.75 34.26
CA LYS A 23 3.60 12.20 34.07
C LYS A 23 4.65 12.89 34.94
N ASN A 24 4.73 12.53 36.21
CA ASN A 24 5.77 13.05 37.11
C ASN A 24 7.17 12.64 36.65
N HIS A 25 7.32 11.42 36.10
CA HIS A 25 8.57 10.94 35.54
C HIS A 25 8.96 11.70 34.27
N LEU A 26 8.03 11.93 33.35
CA LEU A 26 8.26 12.70 32.12
C LEU A 26 8.58 14.17 32.41
N ILE A 27 7.87 14.80 33.37
CA ILE A 27 8.19 16.15 33.86
C ILE A 27 9.60 16.18 34.45
N ARG A 28 9.94 15.19 35.29
CA ARG A 28 11.28 15.08 35.89
C ARG A 28 12.36 14.94 34.83
N LEU A 29 12.13 14.14 33.79
CA LEU A 29 13.06 13.98 32.66
C LEU A 29 13.18 15.27 31.84
N SER A 30 12.08 15.97 31.59
CA SER A 30 12.07 17.21 30.81
C SER A 30 12.82 18.36 31.50
N ASN A 31 12.85 18.37 32.84
CA ASN A 31 13.52 19.40 33.65
C ASN A 31 15.01 19.10 33.90
N GLN A 32 15.52 17.93 33.51
CA GLN A 32 16.94 17.61 33.65
C GLN A 32 17.75 18.24 32.52
N SER A 33 18.51 19.30 32.83
CA SER A 33 19.54 19.84 31.94
C SER A 33 20.74 18.89 31.94
N ILE A 34 20.89 18.08 30.90
CA ILE A 34 22.00 17.11 30.78
C ILE A 34 22.89 17.51 29.62
N SER A 35 24.20 17.49 29.89
CA SER A 35 25.27 17.95 28.99
C SER A 35 25.25 17.23 27.64
N THR A 36 25.41 18.02 26.60
CA THR A 36 24.97 17.83 25.20
C THR A 36 25.76 16.86 24.33
N ASN A 37 26.55 15.94 24.88
CA ASN A 37 27.53 15.23 24.03
C ASN A 37 27.23 13.75 23.76
N ASN A 38 26.24 13.13 24.40
CA ASN A 38 25.84 11.76 24.09
C ASN A 38 24.30 11.63 24.08
N PHE A 39 23.74 11.16 22.96
CA PHE A 39 22.31 10.81 22.76
C PHE A 39 21.80 9.65 23.65
N LYS A 40 22.54 9.26 24.69
CA LYS A 40 22.29 8.03 25.43
C LYS A 40 21.82 8.36 26.85
N PHE A 41 20.51 8.54 26.98
CA PHE A 41 19.86 8.48 28.27
C PHE A 41 19.84 7.01 28.74
N PRO A 42 20.01 6.72 30.04
CA PRO A 42 19.93 5.36 30.54
C PRO A 42 18.57 4.71 30.25
N ASP A 43 18.57 3.49 29.71
CA ASP A 43 17.35 2.77 29.29
C ASP A 43 16.34 2.58 30.43
N TYR A 44 16.83 2.44 31.68
CA TYR A 44 15.98 2.32 32.86
C TYR A 44 15.01 3.50 33.04
N LEU A 45 15.33 4.67 32.48
CA LEU A 45 14.47 5.86 32.52
C LEU A 45 13.23 5.69 31.64
N PHE A 46 13.26 4.82 30.64
CA PHE A 46 12.13 4.66 29.72
C PHE A 46 11.32 3.38 29.95
N THR A 47 11.81 2.47 30.80
CA THR A 47 11.16 1.18 31.10
C THR A 47 9.69 1.30 31.49
N ILE A 48 9.33 2.37 32.20
CA ILE A 48 7.95 2.61 32.64
C ILE A 48 6.96 2.71 31.46
N PHE A 49 7.41 3.16 30.28
CA PHE A 49 6.55 3.40 29.12
C PHE A 49 6.04 2.11 28.49
N TRP A 50 6.81 1.02 28.52
CA TRP A 50 6.40 -0.28 27.95
C TRP A 50 6.05 -1.33 28.99
N THR A 51 6.45 -1.17 30.27
CA THR A 51 6.13 -2.15 31.33
C THR A 51 4.81 -1.89 32.05
N GLN A 52 4.38 -0.62 32.19
CA GLN A 52 3.16 -0.29 32.94
C GLN A 52 1.84 -0.41 32.14
N PRO A 53 1.76 0.00 30.85
CA PRO A 53 0.47 -0.04 30.15
C PRO A 53 -0.03 -1.47 29.93
N THR A 54 -1.32 -1.70 30.19
CA THR A 54 -1.95 -3.03 29.99
C THR A 54 -2.86 -3.07 28.78
N SER A 55 -3.26 -1.92 28.27
CA SER A 55 -4.18 -1.76 27.14
C SER A 55 -3.76 -0.62 26.20
N LEU A 56 -4.37 -0.59 25.01
CA LEU A 56 -4.21 0.52 24.08
C LEU A 56 -4.70 1.86 24.68
N ASP A 57 -5.80 1.82 25.45
CA ASP A 57 -6.34 2.98 26.15
C ASP A 57 -5.36 3.49 27.20
N ASP A 58 -4.67 2.60 27.91
CA ASP A 58 -3.62 3.00 28.84
C ASP A 58 -2.53 3.77 28.10
N ILE A 59 -2.00 3.26 26.99
CA ILE A 59 -0.96 3.96 26.20
C ILE A 59 -1.47 5.31 25.69
N ASN A 60 -2.72 5.39 25.24
CA ASN A 60 -3.33 6.62 24.79
C ASN A 60 -3.41 7.66 25.92
N ASN A 61 -3.72 7.21 27.14
CA ASN A 61 -3.82 8.02 28.35
C ASN A 61 -2.48 8.26 29.06
N PHE A 62 -1.46 7.45 28.81
CA PHE A 62 -0.17 7.43 29.53
C PHE A 62 0.69 8.65 29.19
N ILE A 63 0.74 9.04 27.91
CA ILE A 63 1.37 10.28 27.43
C ILE A 63 0.40 10.99 26.49
N THR A 64 -0.15 12.14 26.88
CA THR A 64 -1.12 12.84 26.03
C THR A 64 -0.45 13.47 24.80
N THR A 65 -1.25 13.76 23.76
CA THR A 65 -0.80 14.50 22.56
C THR A 65 -0.08 15.81 22.90
N ARG A 66 -0.56 16.52 23.93
CA ARG A 66 0.06 17.77 24.39
C ARG A 66 1.44 17.52 25.00
N GLU A 67 1.55 16.55 25.90
CA GLU A 67 2.82 16.20 26.54
C GLU A 67 3.87 15.70 25.53
N ILE A 68 3.46 15.00 24.47
CA ILE A 68 4.36 14.63 23.37
C ILE A 68 4.90 15.87 22.64
N LYS A 69 4.02 16.85 22.35
CA LYS A 69 4.42 18.11 21.70
C LYS A 69 5.34 18.93 22.59
N ASP A 70 5.00 19.06 23.87
CA ASP A 70 5.81 19.78 24.86
C ASP A 70 7.20 19.14 25.00
N LEU A 71 7.27 17.79 25.03
CA LEU A 71 8.53 17.07 25.08
C LEU A 71 9.37 17.28 23.81
N ARG A 72 8.76 17.16 22.63
CA ARG A 72 9.43 17.37 21.34
C ARG A 72 9.98 18.79 21.21
N ASP A 73 9.17 19.79 21.56
CA ASP A 73 9.50 21.20 21.35
C ASP A 73 10.42 21.75 22.45
N GLY A 74 10.30 21.24 23.68
CA GLY A 74 11.14 21.64 24.81
C GLY A 74 12.48 20.91 24.90
N ASN A 75 12.52 19.62 24.55
CA ASN A 75 13.75 18.82 24.58
C ASN A 75 13.74 17.73 23.50
N ILE A 76 14.04 18.14 22.25
CA ILE A 76 14.07 17.23 21.10
C ILE A 76 15.03 16.05 21.29
N GLN A 77 16.14 16.25 22.00
CA GLN A 77 17.14 15.22 22.26
C GLN A 77 16.55 14.09 23.12
N LEU A 78 15.83 14.44 24.18
CA LEU A 78 15.11 13.49 25.02
C LEU A 78 13.99 12.79 24.24
N PHE A 79 13.26 13.52 23.39
CA PHE A 79 12.20 12.93 22.55
C PHE A 79 12.74 11.88 21.56
N VAL A 80 13.83 12.20 20.84
CA VAL A 80 14.50 11.27 19.91
C VAL A 80 15.07 10.08 20.67
N SER A 81 15.63 10.30 21.86
CA SER A 81 16.18 9.24 22.71
C SER A 81 15.11 8.29 23.23
N LEU A 82 13.92 8.80 23.59
CA LEU A 82 12.77 7.96 23.93
C LEU A 82 12.38 7.05 22.77
N ILE A 83 12.26 7.60 21.55
CA ILE A 83 11.96 6.80 20.35
C ILE A 83 13.03 5.74 20.14
N ARG A 84 14.31 6.12 20.25
CA ARG A 84 15.43 5.18 20.12
C ARG A 84 15.36 4.05 21.15
N ALA A 85 15.16 4.37 22.43
CA ALA A 85 15.07 3.37 23.49
C ALA A 85 13.91 2.38 23.28
N VAL A 86 12.76 2.86 22.79
CA VAL A 86 11.63 1.99 22.45
C VAL A 86 11.97 1.07 21.26
N ILE A 87 12.69 1.56 20.25
CA ILE A 87 13.16 0.73 19.13
C ILE A 87 14.17 -0.30 19.60
N ASP A 88 15.16 0.10 20.41
CA ASP A 88 16.21 -0.77 20.90
C ASP A 88 15.64 -1.88 21.80
N HIS A 89 14.67 -1.58 22.67
CA HIS A 89 13.94 -2.58 23.47
C HIS A 89 13.12 -3.54 22.59
N LEU A 90 12.40 -3.02 21.58
CA LEU A 90 11.67 -3.86 20.63
C LEU A 90 12.63 -4.82 19.91
N LEU A 91 13.76 -4.31 19.41
CA LEU A 91 14.77 -5.14 18.74
C LEU A 91 15.38 -6.18 19.68
N GLN A 92 15.65 -5.82 20.93
CA GLN A 92 16.10 -6.76 21.95
C GLN A 92 15.08 -7.89 22.15
N LEU A 93 13.79 -7.56 22.33
CA LEU A 93 12.73 -8.56 22.48
C LEU A 93 12.64 -9.49 21.26
N THR A 94 12.73 -8.95 20.04
CA THR A 94 12.71 -9.78 18.81
C THR A 94 13.93 -10.69 18.63
N SER A 95 15.02 -10.43 19.37
CA SER A 95 16.24 -11.22 19.31
C SER A 95 16.25 -12.44 20.25
N LEU A 96 15.30 -12.52 21.20
CA LEU A 96 15.20 -13.62 22.17
C LEU A 96 14.65 -14.90 21.51
N LYS A 97 15.45 -15.97 21.39
CA LYS A 97 15.04 -17.21 20.70
C LYS A 97 14.81 -18.43 21.59
N ASP A 98 15.44 -18.49 22.76
CA ASP A 98 15.40 -19.66 23.65
C ASP A 98 14.46 -19.47 24.85
N VAL A 99 13.37 -18.73 24.63
CA VAL A 99 12.40 -18.35 25.67
C VAL A 99 11.03 -18.91 25.31
N LYS A 100 10.31 -19.49 26.27
CA LYS A 100 8.95 -20.00 26.01
C LYS A 100 7.96 -18.85 25.79
N LEU A 101 7.22 -18.89 24.68
CA LEU A 101 6.31 -17.81 24.28
C LEU A 101 5.21 -17.56 25.32
N GLU A 102 4.51 -18.61 25.77
CA GLU A 102 3.35 -18.45 26.66
C GLU A 102 3.70 -18.04 28.10
N SER A 103 4.86 -18.48 28.62
CA SER A 103 5.17 -18.39 30.06
C SER A 103 6.25 -17.39 30.42
N GLN A 104 7.14 -17.04 29.49
CA GLN A 104 8.34 -16.26 29.79
C GLN A 104 8.50 -15.04 28.87
N PHE A 105 7.97 -15.08 27.66
CA PHE A 105 8.15 -13.98 26.70
C PHE A 105 7.20 -12.81 27.01
N PRO A 106 7.70 -11.57 27.16
CA PRO A 106 6.87 -10.43 27.52
C PRO A 106 6.13 -9.88 26.29
N VAL A 107 5.12 -10.61 25.82
CA VAL A 107 4.30 -10.26 24.64
C VAL A 107 3.69 -8.86 24.76
N LEU A 108 3.21 -8.50 25.97
CA LEU A 108 2.62 -7.19 26.22
C LEU A 108 3.62 -6.05 26.04
N GLU A 109 4.86 -6.20 26.54
CA GLU A 109 5.90 -5.18 26.36
C GLU A 109 6.24 -4.98 24.90
N LEU A 110 6.31 -6.07 24.12
CA LEU A 110 6.54 -6.03 22.68
C LEU A 110 5.47 -5.20 21.96
N PHE A 111 4.18 -5.46 22.22
CA PHE A 111 3.11 -4.68 21.61
C PHE A 111 3.03 -3.25 22.15
N ASN A 112 3.37 -3.02 23.42
CA ASN A 112 3.46 -1.66 23.95
C ASN A 112 4.53 -0.85 23.21
N CYS A 113 5.67 -1.44 22.85
CA CYS A 113 6.66 -0.78 21.99
C CYS A 113 6.09 -0.45 20.61
N VAL A 114 5.39 -1.40 19.97
CA VAL A 114 4.75 -1.19 18.66
C VAL A 114 3.74 -0.04 18.71
N ARG A 115 2.88 -0.01 19.74
CA ARG A 115 1.86 1.03 19.96
C ARG A 115 2.49 2.39 20.26
N LEU A 116 3.52 2.44 21.11
CA LEU A 116 4.25 3.67 21.41
C LEU A 116 4.89 4.26 20.16
N LEU A 117 5.58 3.46 19.36
CA LEU A 117 6.20 3.94 18.11
C LEU A 117 5.14 4.44 17.13
N THR A 118 4.03 3.71 16.99
CA THR A 118 2.88 4.11 16.16
C THR A 118 2.34 5.49 16.59
N LYS A 119 2.36 5.78 17.89
CA LYS A 119 1.92 7.05 18.46
C LYS A 119 2.95 8.18 18.35
N LEU A 120 4.23 7.91 18.58
CA LEU A 120 5.28 8.93 18.71
C LEU A 120 5.81 9.42 17.35
N LEU A 121 5.98 8.52 16.38
CA LEU A 121 6.59 8.85 15.08
C LEU A 121 5.88 9.96 14.28
N PRO A 122 4.53 10.04 14.24
CA PRO A 122 3.84 11.15 13.58
C PRO A 122 4.28 12.53 14.08
N PHE A 123 4.61 12.66 15.37
CA PHE A 123 5.06 13.93 15.95
C PHE A 123 6.50 14.27 15.58
N LEU A 124 7.33 13.26 15.33
CA LEU A 124 8.68 13.43 14.80
C LEU A 124 8.63 13.93 13.35
N TYR A 125 7.61 13.53 12.57
CA TYR A 125 7.45 13.92 11.17
C TYR A 125 6.75 15.26 10.96
N GLU A 126 6.07 15.81 11.99
CA GLU A 126 5.29 17.05 11.90
C GLU A 126 6.14 18.29 11.52
N ARG A 127 7.46 18.28 11.77
CA ARG A 127 8.36 19.42 11.58
C ARG A 127 9.49 19.11 10.62
N VAL A 128 9.64 19.95 9.59
CA VAL A 128 10.65 19.78 8.52
C VAL A 128 12.07 19.89 9.06
N GLU A 129 12.28 20.69 10.10
CA GLU A 129 13.58 20.89 10.76
C GLU A 129 14.09 19.60 11.42
N LEU A 130 13.19 18.66 11.74
CA LEU A 130 13.53 17.39 12.39
C LEU A 130 14.03 16.32 11.41
N ASN A 131 14.03 16.59 10.10
CA ASN A 131 14.54 15.65 9.10
C ASN A 131 16.00 15.25 9.33
N GLY A 132 16.83 16.15 9.89
CA GLY A 132 18.19 15.82 10.30
C GLY A 132 18.22 14.72 11.36
N PHE A 133 17.45 14.87 12.43
CA PHE A 133 17.31 13.89 13.51
C PHE A 133 16.72 12.57 13.04
N ILE A 134 15.77 12.57 12.09
CA ILE A 134 15.22 11.34 11.51
C ILE A 134 16.33 10.57 10.77
N ASN A 135 17.12 11.27 9.96
CA ASN A 135 18.22 10.66 9.23
C ASN A 135 19.30 10.12 10.17
N GLU A 136 19.64 10.88 11.21
CA GLU A 136 20.58 10.46 12.25
C GLU A 136 20.05 9.24 13.01
N LEU A 137 18.80 9.24 13.45
CA LEU A 137 18.21 8.15 14.23
C LEU A 137 18.14 6.84 13.44
N PHE A 138 17.58 6.87 12.22
CA PHE A 138 17.24 5.65 11.49
C PHE A 138 18.31 5.22 10.49
N TRP A 139 19.01 6.16 9.86
CA TRP A 139 19.80 5.87 8.66
C TRP A 139 21.30 6.12 8.85
N SER A 140 21.72 6.64 10.00
CA SER A 140 23.14 6.66 10.37
C SER A 140 23.59 5.29 10.89
N VAL A 141 24.87 4.99 10.69
CA VAL A 141 25.52 3.82 11.28
C VAL A 141 26.14 4.25 12.61
N SER A 142 25.70 3.62 13.72
CA SER A 142 26.12 3.95 15.08
C SER A 142 27.65 3.89 15.26
N VAL A 143 28.21 4.76 16.10
CA VAL A 143 29.65 4.76 16.45
C VAL A 143 30.05 3.42 17.09
N ASP A 144 29.25 2.89 18.02
CA ASP A 144 29.45 1.58 18.65
C ASP A 144 29.49 0.43 17.63
N GLU A 145 28.79 0.55 16.50
CA GLU A 145 28.82 -0.45 15.42
C GLU A 145 30.03 -0.26 14.51
N LYS A 146 30.45 0.99 14.25
CA LYS A 146 31.69 1.29 13.52
C LYS A 146 32.92 0.78 14.27
N GLU A 147 32.97 0.94 15.58
CA GLU A 147 34.08 0.44 16.41
C GLU A 147 34.13 -1.11 16.41
N LYS A 148 32.99 -1.79 16.57
CA LYS A 148 32.92 -3.26 16.43
C LYS A 148 33.30 -3.73 15.02
N LEU A 149 32.96 -2.96 13.99
CA LEU A 149 33.38 -3.23 12.61
C LEU A 149 34.91 -3.10 12.44
N ASP A 150 35.51 -2.05 13.00
CA ASP A 150 36.94 -1.79 12.92
C ASP A 150 37.74 -2.81 13.73
N GLU A 151 37.22 -3.27 14.87
CA GLU A 151 37.76 -4.40 15.64
C GLU A 151 37.65 -5.72 14.85
N THR A 152 36.50 -5.99 14.24
CA THR A 152 36.30 -7.20 13.42
C THR A 152 37.25 -7.18 12.22
N ARG A 153 37.38 -6.06 11.50
CA ARG A 153 38.34 -5.89 10.40
C ARG A 153 39.79 -6.08 10.86
N ARG A 154 40.17 -5.54 12.02
CA ARG A 154 41.51 -5.75 12.61
C ARG A 154 41.75 -7.22 12.97
N SER A 155 40.74 -7.93 13.45
CA SER A 155 40.86 -9.37 13.77
C SER A 155 41.04 -10.25 12.51
N THR A 156 40.35 -9.93 11.41
CA THR A 156 40.51 -10.67 10.14
C THR A 156 41.88 -10.42 9.51
N ILE A 157 42.36 -9.18 9.53
CA ILE A 157 43.70 -8.81 9.01
C ILE A 157 44.83 -9.42 9.85
N ASN A 158 44.66 -9.55 11.17
CA ASN A 158 45.64 -10.20 12.05
C ASN A 158 45.66 -11.73 11.92
N SER A 159 44.57 -12.33 11.43
CA SER A 159 44.49 -13.77 11.14
C SER A 159 45.28 -14.11 9.88
N GLU A 160 45.23 -13.25 8.85
CA GLU A 160 45.98 -13.43 7.59
C GLU A 160 47.50 -13.21 7.72
N LYS A 161 47.97 -12.55 8.78
CA LYS A 161 49.42 -12.34 9.03
C LYS A 161 50.11 -13.46 9.82
N LYS A 162 49.38 -14.46 10.32
CA LYS A 162 49.95 -15.53 11.16
C LYS A 162 50.29 -16.83 10.43
N ASP A 163 49.96 -16.96 9.14
CA ASP A 163 50.19 -18.20 8.36
C ASP A 163 51.20 -18.02 7.19
N ILE A 164 52.23 -17.19 7.35
CA ILE A 164 53.38 -17.15 6.42
C ILE A 164 54.66 -17.54 7.14
N THR A 165 54.74 -18.80 7.60
CA THR A 165 56.01 -19.49 7.82
C THR A 165 55.81 -21.02 7.74
N SER A 166 56.03 -21.62 6.57
CA SER A 166 56.82 -22.86 6.35
C SER A 166 56.46 -23.57 5.02
N THR A 167 57.47 -23.62 4.13
CA THR A 167 57.94 -24.71 3.25
C THR A 167 56.99 -25.70 2.54
N ASP A 168 57.24 -25.78 1.22
CA ASP A 168 57.30 -26.97 0.32
C ASP A 168 56.17 -27.27 -0.69
N ALA A 169 56.60 -27.13 -1.97
CA ALA A 169 56.41 -27.95 -3.18
C ALA A 169 55.06 -28.59 -3.62
N ASP A 170 54.83 -28.40 -4.92
CA ASP A 170 54.10 -29.22 -5.91
C ASP A 170 52.56 -29.19 -6.02
N GLY A 171 52.11 -28.94 -7.27
CA GLY A 171 51.06 -29.77 -7.91
C GLY A 171 49.64 -29.20 -8.04
N SER A 172 49.38 -28.48 -9.13
CA SER A 172 48.11 -28.46 -9.91
C SER A 172 46.75 -28.26 -9.21
N SER A 173 46.10 -27.11 -9.46
CA SER A 173 44.72 -26.94 -9.99
C SER A 173 44.11 -25.58 -9.59
N SER A 174 44.14 -24.61 -10.50
CA SER A 174 43.51 -23.30 -10.28
C SER A 174 42.01 -23.33 -10.59
N ARG A 175 41.20 -23.70 -9.60
CA ARG A 175 39.80 -23.24 -9.49
C ARG A 175 39.81 -21.93 -8.70
N SER A 176 39.64 -20.82 -9.40
CA SER A 176 39.49 -19.50 -8.79
C SER A 176 38.14 -19.38 -8.07
N ASN A 177 38.06 -19.87 -6.83
CA ASN A 177 37.05 -19.42 -5.88
C ASN A 177 37.52 -18.08 -5.31
N SER A 178 37.27 -17.00 -6.05
CA SER A 178 37.30 -15.65 -5.52
C SER A 178 36.13 -15.49 -4.55
N THR A 179 36.34 -15.90 -3.29
CA THR A 179 35.51 -15.50 -2.17
C THR A 179 35.68 -14.00 -2.00
N CYS A 180 34.81 -13.23 -2.64
CA CYS A 180 34.71 -11.80 -2.44
C CYS A 180 34.42 -11.57 -0.95
N VAL A 181 35.39 -11.02 -0.22
CA VAL A 181 35.19 -10.50 1.13
C VAL A 181 34.15 -9.39 1.03
N THR A 182 32.88 -9.73 1.21
CA THR A 182 31.82 -8.74 1.37
C THR A 182 32.12 -7.99 2.65
N SER A 183 32.57 -6.74 2.52
CA SER A 183 32.69 -5.81 3.64
C SER A 183 31.35 -5.76 4.36
N VAL A 184 31.26 -6.33 5.56
CA VAL A 184 30.03 -6.37 6.36
C VAL A 184 29.73 -4.94 6.82
N THR A 185 28.99 -4.16 6.02
CA THR A 185 28.43 -2.88 6.45
C THR A 185 27.31 -3.16 7.44
N SER A 186 27.39 -2.67 8.68
CA SER A 186 26.29 -2.85 9.64
C SER A 186 25.04 -2.15 9.13
N LYS A 187 23.90 -2.82 9.30
CA LYS A 187 22.61 -2.33 8.82
C LYS A 187 22.12 -1.18 9.71
N PRO A 188 21.70 -0.03 9.14
CA PRO A 188 21.14 1.08 9.92
C PRO A 188 19.92 0.68 10.76
N LEU A 189 19.61 1.46 11.80
CA LEU A 189 18.53 1.16 12.74
C LEU A 189 17.16 0.99 12.04
N GLY A 190 16.84 1.86 11.08
CA GLY A 190 15.60 1.78 10.30
C GLY A 190 15.49 0.51 9.47
N PHE A 191 16.61 -0.02 8.98
CA PHE A 191 16.65 -1.31 8.28
C PHE A 191 16.37 -2.46 9.23
N ARG A 192 17.07 -2.50 10.38
CA ARG A 192 16.89 -3.55 11.40
C ARG A 192 15.46 -3.57 11.94
N LEU A 193 14.86 -2.39 12.15
CA LEU A 193 13.46 -2.26 12.57
C LEU A 193 12.50 -2.85 11.53
N ILE A 194 12.66 -2.54 10.25
CA ILE A 194 11.83 -3.13 9.19
C ILE A 194 11.99 -4.66 9.14
N GLU A 195 13.21 -5.18 9.24
CA GLU A 195 13.44 -6.63 9.28
C GLU A 195 12.71 -7.30 10.45
N ALA A 196 12.82 -6.71 11.66
CA ALA A 196 12.17 -7.24 12.85
C ALA A 196 10.64 -7.21 12.73
N LEU A 197 10.05 -6.13 12.21
CA LEU A 197 8.59 -6.04 12.01
C LEU A 197 8.10 -7.05 10.96
N LEU A 198 8.87 -7.27 9.90
CA LEU A 198 8.55 -8.31 8.91
C LEU A 198 8.64 -9.71 9.50
N ASP A 199 9.60 -9.97 10.38
CA ASP A 199 9.68 -11.25 11.09
C ASP A 199 8.48 -11.43 12.04
N LEU A 200 8.11 -10.38 12.78
CA LEU A 200 6.94 -10.40 13.65
C LEU A 200 5.62 -10.66 12.92
N LEU A 201 5.46 -10.26 11.66
CA LEU A 201 4.28 -10.58 10.83
C LEU A 201 4.15 -12.07 10.50
N PHE A 202 5.20 -12.85 10.73
CA PHE A 202 5.32 -14.28 10.42
C PHE A 202 5.85 -15.09 11.61
N THR A 203 5.67 -14.59 12.84
CA THR A 203 6.07 -15.31 14.05
C THR A 203 4.98 -16.28 14.49
N SER A 204 5.36 -17.55 14.62
CA SER A 204 4.51 -18.65 15.07
C SER A 204 3.92 -18.38 16.45
N GLY A 205 2.62 -18.62 16.62
CA GLY A 205 1.86 -18.35 17.85
C GLY A 205 1.57 -16.88 18.13
N LEU A 206 2.26 -15.94 17.47
CA LEU A 206 2.04 -14.50 17.62
C LEU A 206 1.15 -13.94 16.51
N THR A 207 1.52 -14.20 15.26
CA THR A 207 0.82 -13.67 14.06
C THR A 207 0.51 -14.74 13.03
N VAL A 208 1.06 -15.95 13.16
CA VAL A 208 0.66 -17.11 12.36
C VAL A 208 0.37 -18.30 13.26
N SER A 209 -0.56 -19.15 12.85
CA SER A 209 -0.88 -20.36 13.60
C SER A 209 0.32 -21.32 13.61
N SER A 210 0.65 -21.83 14.79
CA SER A 210 1.71 -22.82 14.96
C SER A 210 1.21 -24.21 14.57
N THR A 211 2.09 -24.98 13.92
CA THR A 211 1.90 -26.44 13.74
C THR A 211 2.32 -27.24 14.98
N THR A 212 3.13 -26.63 15.84
CA THR A 212 3.62 -27.19 17.12
C THR A 212 2.65 -26.83 18.25
N PRO A 213 2.33 -27.74 19.19
CA PRO A 213 1.52 -27.41 20.36
C PRO A 213 2.10 -26.22 21.14
N THR A 214 1.23 -25.30 21.55
CA THR A 214 1.60 -23.95 22.04
C THR A 214 2.45 -23.95 23.30
N THR A 215 2.33 -24.99 24.14
CA THR A 215 3.06 -25.12 25.42
C THR A 215 4.58 -25.25 25.29
N ASN A 216 5.09 -25.63 24.11
CA ASN A 216 6.52 -25.77 23.82
C ASN A 216 7.01 -24.78 22.75
N LEU A 217 6.20 -23.79 22.40
CA LEU A 217 6.56 -22.85 21.35
C LEU A 217 7.60 -21.85 21.86
N LEU A 218 8.72 -21.76 21.15
CA LEU A 218 9.77 -20.79 21.42
C LEU A 218 9.41 -19.43 20.81
N ALA A 219 9.70 -18.37 21.56
CA ALA A 219 9.51 -17.00 21.13
C ALA A 219 10.32 -16.70 19.84
N ASN A 220 9.78 -15.79 19.02
CA ASN A 220 10.41 -15.36 17.77
C ASN A 220 10.75 -16.50 16.79
N THR A 221 10.03 -17.62 16.86
CA THR A 221 10.07 -18.67 15.83
C THR A 221 9.35 -18.18 14.59
N VAL A 222 10.12 -17.76 13.57
CA VAL A 222 9.55 -17.23 12.33
C VAL A 222 9.18 -18.37 11.39
N GLU A 223 7.88 -18.48 11.09
CA GLU A 223 7.31 -19.37 10.10
C GLU A 223 6.72 -18.51 8.97
N PHE A 224 7.34 -18.52 7.79
CA PHE A 224 6.87 -17.78 6.62
C PHE A 224 5.60 -18.36 5.98
N SER A 225 4.62 -18.66 6.83
CA SER A 225 3.27 -19.16 6.52
C SER A 225 2.38 -18.01 6.03
N ILE A 226 1.82 -18.18 4.83
CA ILE A 226 0.91 -17.21 4.23
C ILE A 226 -0.40 -17.19 5.03
N TRP A 227 -0.91 -15.99 5.36
CA TRP A 227 -2.04 -15.83 6.28
C TRP A 227 -3.32 -16.53 5.80
N GLU A 228 -3.61 -16.44 4.51
CA GLU A 228 -4.83 -16.99 3.91
C GLU A 228 -4.52 -17.82 2.66
N PRO A 229 -5.34 -18.85 2.35
CA PRO A 229 -5.18 -19.63 1.14
C PRO A 229 -5.41 -18.78 -0.12
N GLY A 230 -4.74 -19.08 -1.22
CA GLY A 230 -4.80 -18.34 -2.48
C GLY A 230 -3.45 -18.43 -3.19
N ILE A 231 -2.92 -17.30 -3.59
CA ILE A 231 -1.58 -17.18 -4.17
C ILE A 231 -0.54 -17.72 -3.18
N GLY A 232 0.31 -18.63 -3.63
CA GLY A 232 1.37 -19.22 -2.83
C GLY A 232 0.94 -20.23 -1.75
N ARG A 233 -0.35 -20.36 -1.44
CA ARG A 233 -0.87 -21.32 -0.44
C ARG A 233 -2.20 -21.92 -0.91
N MET A 234 -2.18 -23.14 -1.42
CA MET A 234 -3.43 -23.85 -1.76
C MET A 234 -4.14 -24.30 -0.47
N GLY A 235 -5.47 -24.31 -0.48
CA GLY A 235 -6.26 -24.80 0.64
C GLY A 235 -7.66 -24.24 0.70
N LYS A 236 -8.49 -24.84 1.56
CA LYS A 236 -9.82 -24.32 1.89
C LYS A 236 -9.70 -23.14 2.84
N TYR A 237 -10.61 -22.19 2.70
CA TYR A 237 -10.72 -21.07 3.63
C TYR A 237 -10.95 -21.58 5.06
N GLN A 238 -10.31 -20.93 6.02
CA GLN A 238 -10.46 -21.22 7.45
C GLN A 238 -10.96 -19.96 8.15
N GLN A 239 -11.72 -20.14 9.23
CA GLN A 239 -12.18 -19.00 10.02
C GLN A 239 -10.98 -18.20 10.56
N PRO A 240 -11.06 -16.86 10.54
CA PRO A 240 -9.96 -16.04 10.99
C PRO A 240 -9.86 -16.12 12.52
N ASN A 241 -8.63 -16.08 13.03
CA ASN A 241 -8.36 -15.99 14.45
C ASN A 241 -8.28 -14.50 14.84
N PRO A 242 -9.21 -13.98 15.68
CA PRO A 242 -9.23 -12.56 16.04
C PRO A 242 -7.97 -12.06 16.75
N GLU A 243 -7.30 -12.92 17.53
CA GLU A 243 -6.07 -12.56 18.24
C GLU A 243 -4.91 -12.38 17.28
N LEU A 244 -4.70 -13.34 16.36
CA LEU A 244 -3.69 -13.22 15.31
C LEU A 244 -3.97 -12.01 14.42
N ASP A 245 -5.23 -11.73 14.12
CA ASP A 245 -5.63 -10.57 13.33
C ASP A 245 -5.35 -9.24 14.04
N SER A 246 -5.61 -9.16 15.35
CA SER A 246 -5.26 -8.01 16.18
C SER A 246 -3.75 -7.77 16.19
N ASN A 247 -2.96 -8.83 16.39
CA ASN A 247 -1.50 -8.76 16.43
C ASN A 247 -0.91 -8.30 15.08
N ARG A 248 -1.38 -8.87 13.97
CA ARG A 248 -1.00 -8.43 12.61
C ARG A 248 -1.34 -6.97 12.38
N LEU A 249 -2.53 -6.54 12.79
CA LEU A 249 -3.00 -5.16 12.61
C LEU A 249 -2.08 -4.15 13.27
N GLU A 250 -1.63 -4.39 14.50
CA GLU A 250 -0.72 -3.49 15.19
C GLU A 250 0.63 -3.35 14.49
N ILE A 251 1.20 -4.46 14.03
CA ILE A 251 2.48 -4.46 13.31
C ILE A 251 2.33 -3.74 11.95
N LEU A 252 1.26 -4.02 11.21
CA LEU A 252 0.98 -3.34 9.94
C LEU A 252 0.81 -1.83 10.12
N ARG A 253 0.13 -1.39 11.19
CA ARG A 253 -0.02 0.03 11.52
C ARG A 253 1.33 0.70 11.72
N LEU A 254 2.26 0.07 12.45
CA LEU A 254 3.59 0.63 12.63
C LEU A 254 4.37 0.71 11.32
N ILE A 255 4.30 -0.31 10.46
CA ILE A 255 4.96 -0.28 9.13
C ILE A 255 4.42 0.88 8.27
N ILE A 256 3.10 1.10 8.29
CA ILE A 256 2.47 2.23 7.59
C ILE A 256 2.91 3.57 8.20
N VAL A 257 2.92 3.68 9.52
CA VAL A 257 3.37 4.91 10.21
C VAL A 257 4.83 5.21 9.88
N LEU A 258 5.74 4.24 9.91
CA LEU A 258 7.14 4.42 9.49
C LEU A 258 7.22 4.99 8.06
N SER A 259 6.31 4.55 7.18
CA SER A 259 6.24 4.95 5.77
C SER A 259 5.47 6.26 5.52
N SER A 260 4.91 6.91 6.55
CA SER A 260 3.92 8.01 6.41
C SER A 260 4.51 9.42 6.23
N GLN A 261 5.83 9.56 6.13
CA GLN A 261 6.51 10.87 6.01
C GLN A 261 6.00 11.73 4.83
N CYS A 262 5.46 11.10 3.78
CA CYS A 262 4.88 11.80 2.64
C CYS A 262 3.69 12.71 3.01
N LEU A 263 2.97 12.42 4.10
CA LEU A 263 1.85 13.23 4.59
C LEU A 263 2.27 14.62 5.08
N TYR A 264 3.55 14.79 5.40
CA TYR A 264 4.13 16.01 5.97
C TYR A 264 4.96 16.80 4.94
N LYS A 265 4.89 16.40 3.66
CA LYS A 265 5.67 16.99 2.57
C LYS A 265 4.74 17.56 1.50
N SER A 266 5.25 18.53 0.74
CA SER A 266 4.55 19.02 -0.45
C SER A 266 4.49 17.95 -1.54
N VAL A 267 3.36 17.85 -2.25
CA VAL A 267 3.09 16.81 -3.27
C VAL A 267 4.20 16.71 -4.33
N SER A 268 4.78 17.84 -4.75
CA SER A 268 5.86 17.88 -5.76
C SER A 268 7.15 17.20 -5.30
N THR A 269 7.35 17.04 -3.99
CA THR A 269 8.57 16.47 -3.39
C THR A 269 8.44 15.00 -3.01
N ILE A 270 7.22 14.45 -3.03
CA ILE A 270 6.95 13.08 -2.57
C ILE A 270 7.70 12.04 -3.41
N VAL A 271 7.61 12.12 -4.74
CA VAL A 271 8.27 11.17 -5.65
C VAL A 271 9.81 11.34 -5.68
N PRO A 272 10.37 12.57 -5.77
CA PRO A 272 11.81 12.75 -5.77
C PRO A 272 12.50 12.32 -4.47
N THR A 273 11.89 12.57 -3.30
CA THR A 273 12.50 12.26 -2.00
C THR A 273 12.15 10.86 -1.50
N GLY A 274 10.94 10.39 -1.75
CA GLY A 274 10.43 9.09 -1.30
C GLY A 274 10.51 8.87 0.22
N SER A 275 10.54 7.59 0.58
CA SER A 275 10.64 7.09 1.96
C SER A 275 11.65 5.95 1.99
N ARG A 276 12.74 6.11 2.73
CA ARG A 276 13.75 5.05 2.88
C ARG A 276 13.20 3.77 3.50
N PHE A 277 12.15 3.85 4.32
CA PHE A 277 11.45 2.67 4.83
C PHE A 277 10.78 1.89 3.69
N LEU A 278 10.07 2.58 2.80
CA LEU A 278 9.49 1.95 1.60
C LEU A 278 10.59 1.44 0.66
N THR A 279 11.67 2.19 0.48
CA THR A 279 12.85 1.76 -0.29
C THR A 279 13.39 0.43 0.23
N VAL A 280 13.62 0.28 1.55
CA VAL A 280 14.07 -0.98 2.15
C VAL A 280 13.06 -2.09 1.90
N LEU A 281 11.77 -1.85 2.20
CA LEU A 281 10.69 -2.83 2.03
C LEU A 281 10.62 -3.38 0.61
N VAL A 282 10.68 -2.51 -0.41
CA VAL A 282 10.49 -2.94 -1.80
C VAL A 282 11.78 -3.35 -2.51
N SER A 283 12.97 -3.06 -2.00
CA SER A 283 14.22 -3.30 -2.76
C SER A 283 15.27 -4.14 -2.04
N ALA A 284 15.21 -4.22 -0.70
CA ALA A 284 16.21 -4.91 0.11
C ALA A 284 15.66 -6.06 0.96
N THR A 285 14.33 -6.26 0.98
CA THR A 285 13.71 -7.38 1.67
C THR A 285 14.11 -8.73 1.05
N PRO A 286 14.55 -9.73 1.85
CA PRO A 286 14.90 -11.05 1.34
C PRO A 286 13.75 -11.73 0.57
N LYS A 287 14.11 -12.52 -0.45
CA LYS A 287 13.16 -13.14 -1.40
C LYS A 287 12.01 -13.88 -0.72
N LEU A 288 12.29 -14.73 0.28
CA LEU A 288 11.25 -15.49 0.96
C LEU A 288 10.28 -14.56 1.71
N LYS A 289 10.80 -13.61 2.49
CA LYS A 289 10.00 -12.63 3.25
C LYS A 289 9.08 -11.82 2.33
N ILE A 290 9.60 -11.28 1.22
CA ILE A 290 8.82 -10.42 0.32
C ILE A 290 7.74 -11.22 -0.43
N LEU A 291 8.03 -12.46 -0.84
CA LEU A 291 7.04 -13.33 -1.48
C LEU A 291 5.90 -13.68 -0.50
N THR A 292 6.23 -14.04 0.74
CA THR A 292 5.22 -14.34 1.77
C THR A 292 4.40 -13.09 2.11
N LEU A 293 5.03 -11.92 2.22
CA LEU A 293 4.32 -10.64 2.44
C LEU A 293 3.33 -10.33 1.30
N ILE A 294 3.77 -10.41 0.05
CA ILE A 294 2.91 -10.17 -1.12
C ILE A 294 1.72 -11.13 -1.11
N ALA A 295 1.98 -12.43 -0.94
CA ALA A 295 0.94 -13.44 -0.93
C ALA A 295 -0.07 -13.23 0.21
N SER A 296 0.41 -12.93 1.42
CA SER A 296 -0.44 -12.67 2.58
C SER A 296 -1.33 -11.43 2.40
N LEU A 297 -0.75 -10.31 1.98
CA LEU A 297 -1.51 -9.07 1.76
C LEU A 297 -2.53 -9.22 0.63
N LEU A 298 -2.13 -9.82 -0.50
CA LEU A 298 -2.98 -9.96 -1.68
C LEU A 298 -4.10 -11.00 -1.48
N ASN A 299 -3.82 -12.14 -0.82
CA ASN A 299 -4.85 -13.13 -0.52
C ASN A 299 -5.91 -12.57 0.41
N LEU A 300 -5.49 -11.91 1.49
CA LEU A 300 -6.40 -11.25 2.44
C LEU A 300 -7.27 -10.20 1.73
N SER A 301 -6.64 -9.37 0.90
CA SER A 301 -7.34 -8.34 0.11
C SER A 301 -8.38 -8.93 -0.84
N CYS A 302 -8.01 -9.99 -1.58
CA CYS A 302 -8.91 -10.61 -2.55
C CYS A 302 -10.08 -11.31 -1.86
N ARG A 303 -9.82 -12.10 -0.80
CA ARG A 303 -10.85 -12.88 -0.12
C ARG A 303 -11.89 -12.02 0.57
N SER A 304 -11.46 -10.99 1.29
CA SER A 304 -12.39 -10.10 2.01
C SER A 304 -13.37 -9.35 1.11
N ASN A 305 -13.13 -9.37 -0.21
CA ASN A 305 -13.96 -8.73 -1.22
C ASN A 305 -14.82 -9.71 -2.05
N MET A 306 -14.71 -11.03 -1.85
CA MET A 306 -15.50 -12.01 -2.60
C MET A 306 -16.99 -11.98 -2.23
N ASN A 307 -17.87 -12.31 -3.19
CA ASN A 307 -19.32 -12.37 -2.94
C ASN A 307 -19.73 -13.57 -2.09
N MET A 308 -20.84 -13.41 -1.36
CA MET A 308 -21.41 -14.37 -0.40
C MET A 308 -22.24 -15.49 -1.04
N SER A 309 -22.32 -15.55 -2.37
CA SER A 309 -23.34 -16.35 -3.07
C SER A 309 -23.01 -17.85 -3.20
N GLY A 310 -21.94 -18.34 -2.55
CA GLY A 310 -21.68 -19.77 -2.39
C GLY A 310 -21.44 -20.05 -0.90
N GLY A 311 -22.07 -21.09 -0.34
CA GLY A 311 -22.12 -21.39 1.09
C GLY A 311 -20.80 -21.58 1.84
N ASP A 312 -19.65 -21.34 1.21
CA ASP A 312 -18.37 -21.17 1.88
C ASP A 312 -18.24 -19.71 2.35
N GLN A 313 -18.04 -19.51 3.66
CA GLN A 313 -17.90 -18.21 4.33
C GLN A 313 -16.60 -17.47 3.90
N ALA A 314 -16.47 -17.14 2.61
CA ALA A 314 -15.20 -16.94 1.93
C ALA A 314 -14.49 -15.61 2.24
N THR A 315 -15.15 -14.65 2.91
CA THR A 315 -14.59 -13.31 3.14
C THR A 315 -13.97 -13.09 4.52
N GLY A 316 -14.34 -13.91 5.51
CA GLY A 316 -13.94 -13.71 6.91
C GLY A 316 -14.60 -12.53 7.62
N LEU A 317 -15.57 -11.85 7.00
CA LEU A 317 -16.26 -10.69 7.60
C LEU A 317 -17.57 -11.06 8.32
N GLN A 318 -17.93 -12.35 8.32
CA GLN A 318 -19.14 -12.89 8.96
C GLN A 318 -18.89 -13.31 10.41
N LEU A 319 -18.19 -12.46 11.17
CA LEU A 319 -17.89 -12.74 12.57
C LEU A 319 -19.09 -12.37 13.45
N SER A 320 -19.51 -13.31 14.31
CA SER A 320 -20.64 -13.11 15.24
C SER A 320 -20.39 -11.97 16.22
N ASN A 321 -19.12 -11.77 16.63
CA ASN A 321 -18.73 -10.67 17.51
C ASN A 321 -18.42 -9.40 16.68
N PRO A 322 -19.15 -8.28 16.89
CA PRO A 322 -18.92 -7.02 16.19
C PRO A 322 -17.49 -6.46 16.36
N GLN A 323 -16.86 -6.63 17.53
CA GLN A 323 -15.51 -6.14 17.79
C GLN A 323 -14.48 -6.91 16.95
N PHE A 324 -14.62 -8.23 16.84
CA PHE A 324 -13.74 -9.03 15.99
C PHE A 324 -13.94 -8.70 14.51
N LYS A 325 -15.18 -8.42 14.10
CA LYS A 325 -15.47 -7.91 12.76
C LYS A 325 -14.79 -6.56 12.49
N GLU A 326 -14.81 -5.65 13.46
CA GLU A 326 -14.15 -4.34 13.33
C GLU A 326 -12.63 -4.49 13.19
N VAL A 327 -12.00 -5.28 14.07
CA VAL A 327 -10.57 -5.61 13.99
C VAL A 327 -10.23 -6.19 12.61
N ARG A 328 -11.05 -7.11 12.12
CA ARG A 328 -10.87 -7.72 10.81
C ARG A 328 -10.96 -6.71 9.67
N ILE A 329 -11.96 -5.81 9.70
CA ILE A 329 -12.11 -4.74 8.70
C ILE A 329 -10.88 -3.82 8.74
N GLN A 330 -10.39 -3.46 9.92
CA GLN A 330 -9.20 -2.62 10.09
C GLN A 330 -7.94 -3.33 9.57
N LEU A 331 -7.79 -4.63 9.83
CA LEU A 331 -6.70 -5.45 9.32
C LEU A 331 -6.69 -5.47 7.79
N VAL A 332 -7.83 -5.78 7.17
CA VAL A 332 -7.98 -5.80 5.70
C VAL A 332 -7.68 -4.42 5.11
N THR A 333 -8.17 -3.37 5.74
CA THR A 333 -7.92 -1.98 5.31
C THR A 333 -6.43 -1.65 5.33
N ASN A 334 -5.73 -1.93 6.44
CA ASN A 334 -4.29 -1.67 6.55
C ASN A 334 -3.48 -2.57 5.61
N ALA A 335 -3.91 -3.81 5.37
CA ALA A 335 -3.26 -4.71 4.43
C ALA A 335 -3.34 -4.19 2.98
N ILE A 336 -4.53 -3.77 2.55
CA ILE A 336 -4.76 -3.17 1.22
C ILE A 336 -3.96 -1.86 1.08
N GLN A 337 -3.97 -1.00 2.10
CA GLN A 337 -3.23 0.27 2.10
C GLN A 337 -1.72 0.04 2.04
N LEU A 338 -1.17 -0.87 2.85
CA LEU A 338 0.26 -1.21 2.80
C LEU A 338 0.61 -1.79 1.42
N PHE A 339 -0.18 -2.73 0.90
CA PHE A 339 0.09 -3.31 -0.41
C PHE A 339 0.07 -2.26 -1.53
N THR A 340 -0.87 -1.31 -1.46
CA THR A 340 -0.95 -0.16 -2.37
C THR A 340 0.30 0.71 -2.27
N LEU A 341 0.73 1.06 -1.06
CA LEU A 341 1.97 1.84 -0.84
C LEU A 341 3.17 1.13 -1.46
N LEU A 342 3.30 -0.19 -1.25
CA LEU A 342 4.43 -0.96 -1.76
C LEU A 342 4.46 -1.06 -3.28
N ILE A 343 3.32 -1.30 -3.93
CA ILE A 343 3.27 -1.53 -5.39
C ILE A 343 3.39 -0.21 -6.19
N VAL A 344 2.81 0.88 -5.68
CA VAL A 344 2.85 2.21 -6.33
C VAL A 344 4.22 2.88 -6.16
N TYR A 345 4.97 2.56 -5.08
CA TYR A 345 6.19 3.28 -4.72
C TYR A 345 7.27 3.25 -5.82
N PRO A 346 7.62 4.41 -6.41
CA PRO A 346 8.80 4.54 -7.25
C PRO A 346 10.03 4.70 -6.37
N ILE A 347 11.09 3.94 -6.66
CA ILE A 347 12.35 4.06 -5.90
C ILE A 347 13.04 5.38 -6.29
N PRO A 348 13.30 6.30 -5.35
CA PRO A 348 13.98 7.56 -5.61
C PRO A 348 15.38 7.35 -6.18
N LYS A 349 15.78 8.19 -7.15
CA LYS A 349 17.12 8.13 -7.75
C LYS A 349 18.22 8.35 -6.71
N GLU A 350 17.97 9.21 -5.72
CA GLU A 350 18.90 9.54 -4.64
C GLU A 350 19.18 8.34 -3.72
N ASP A 351 18.19 7.47 -3.55
CA ASP A 351 18.29 6.27 -2.71
C ASP A 351 19.00 5.11 -3.41
N HIS A 352 19.32 5.20 -4.71
CA HIS A 352 19.96 4.09 -5.44
C HIS A 352 21.29 3.67 -4.80
N LYS A 353 22.16 4.63 -4.47
CA LYS A 353 23.45 4.36 -3.82
C LYS A 353 23.26 3.65 -2.49
N PHE A 354 22.36 4.17 -1.66
CA PHE A 354 21.98 3.57 -0.40
C PHE A 354 21.57 2.10 -0.60
N VAL A 355 20.65 1.80 -1.52
CA VAL A 355 20.22 0.42 -1.81
C VAL A 355 21.38 -0.50 -2.21
N PHE A 356 22.30 -0.03 -3.06
CA PHE A 356 23.46 -0.83 -3.45
C PHE A 356 24.37 -1.17 -2.26
N GLU A 357 24.61 -0.20 -1.37
CA GLU A 357 25.41 -0.37 -0.17
C GLU A 357 24.80 -1.39 0.80
N ILE A 358 23.51 -1.25 1.14
CA ILE A 358 22.84 -2.18 2.08
C ILE A 358 22.59 -3.58 1.52
N VAL A 359 22.40 -3.74 0.20
CA VAL A 359 22.18 -5.06 -0.42
C VAL A 359 23.51 -5.75 -0.79
N GLY A 360 24.64 -5.05 -0.68
CA GLY A 360 25.97 -5.60 -1.03
C GLY A 360 26.13 -5.91 -2.52
N ARG A 361 25.41 -5.20 -3.39
CA ARG A 361 25.53 -5.35 -4.85
C ARG A 361 26.68 -4.48 -5.35
N SER A 362 27.64 -5.09 -6.04
CA SER A 362 28.70 -4.35 -6.74
C SER A 362 28.07 -3.31 -7.68
N ALA A 363 28.61 -2.09 -7.70
CA ALA A 363 28.09 -0.93 -8.42
C ALA A 363 27.96 -1.11 -9.96
N SER A 364 28.30 -2.28 -10.49
CA SER A 364 28.33 -2.57 -11.92
C SER A 364 27.02 -3.11 -12.52
N SER A 365 25.90 -3.26 -11.78
CA SER A 365 24.69 -3.84 -12.38
C SER A 365 23.34 -3.30 -11.88
N SER A 366 22.58 -2.72 -12.82
CA SER A 366 21.12 -2.44 -12.85
C SER A 366 20.53 -1.55 -11.75
N LYS A 367 19.72 -0.56 -12.16
CA LYS A 367 18.88 0.25 -11.26
C LYS A 367 18.12 -0.64 -10.27
N PRO A 368 17.95 -0.23 -9.00
CA PRO A 368 17.17 -1.00 -8.04
C PRO A 368 15.75 -1.22 -8.57
N VAL A 369 15.22 -2.42 -8.31
CA VAL A 369 13.92 -2.86 -8.80
C VAL A 369 12.97 -2.94 -7.62
N ASN A 370 11.75 -2.42 -7.79
CA ASN A 370 10.66 -2.67 -6.85
C ASN A 370 10.29 -4.16 -6.93
N LEU A 371 10.69 -4.93 -5.92
CA LEU A 371 10.49 -6.37 -5.80
C LEU A 371 9.01 -6.74 -5.74
N VAL A 372 8.15 -5.88 -5.19
CA VAL A 372 6.70 -6.11 -5.18
C VAL A 372 6.15 -6.11 -6.60
N ARG A 373 6.45 -5.08 -7.39
CA ARG A 373 6.09 -5.06 -8.82
C ARG A 373 6.71 -6.23 -9.59
N TYR A 374 7.97 -6.56 -9.30
CA TYR A 374 8.67 -7.66 -9.96
C TYR A 374 8.01 -9.02 -9.73
N TYR A 375 7.65 -9.34 -8.49
CA TYR A 375 7.02 -10.63 -8.16
C TYR A 375 5.54 -10.66 -8.52
N CYS A 376 4.80 -9.56 -8.37
CA CYS A 376 3.44 -9.44 -8.90
C CYS A 376 3.42 -9.64 -10.42
N GLY A 377 4.43 -9.13 -11.14
CA GLY A 377 4.62 -9.34 -12.58
C GLY A 377 4.90 -10.78 -13.00
N LYS A 378 5.21 -11.67 -12.05
CA LYS A 378 5.45 -13.10 -12.28
C LYS A 378 4.25 -13.99 -11.93
N LEU A 379 3.18 -13.44 -11.34
CA LEU A 379 1.96 -14.19 -11.08
C LEU A 379 1.31 -14.59 -12.40
N HIS A 380 0.93 -15.86 -12.53
CA HIS A 380 0.57 -16.37 -13.84
C HIS A 380 -0.33 -17.59 -13.89
N LYS A 381 -0.58 -18.25 -12.76
CA LYS A 381 -1.46 -19.42 -12.77
C LYS A 381 -2.90 -18.96 -12.91
N ASP A 382 -3.72 -19.68 -13.67
CA ASP A 382 -5.09 -19.29 -13.94
C ASP A 382 -5.92 -19.08 -12.67
N ASP A 383 -5.75 -19.94 -11.67
CA ASP A 383 -6.45 -19.79 -10.38
C ASP A 383 -6.02 -18.54 -9.61
N GLU A 384 -4.75 -18.13 -9.73
CA GLU A 384 -4.23 -16.89 -9.14
C GLU A 384 -4.83 -15.66 -9.86
N LEU A 385 -4.91 -15.70 -11.19
CA LEU A 385 -5.50 -14.63 -12.00
C LEU A 385 -7.00 -14.48 -11.72
N LYS A 386 -7.74 -15.60 -11.65
CA LYS A 386 -9.18 -15.63 -11.30
C LYS A 386 -9.44 -15.16 -9.87
N LEU A 387 -8.56 -15.50 -8.92
CA LEU A 387 -8.64 -14.99 -7.54
C LEU A 387 -8.51 -13.47 -7.51
N MET A 388 -7.51 -12.92 -8.21
CA MET A 388 -7.33 -11.46 -8.31
C MET A 388 -8.49 -10.78 -9.02
N GLU A 389 -9.01 -11.36 -10.10
CA GLU A 389 -10.17 -10.83 -10.81
C GLU A 389 -11.38 -10.74 -9.88
N LYS A 390 -11.78 -11.86 -9.28
CA LYS A 390 -12.93 -11.91 -8.36
C LYS A 390 -12.73 -11.03 -7.14
N GLY A 391 -11.53 -11.04 -6.55
CA GLY A 391 -11.24 -10.31 -5.33
C GLY A 391 -11.08 -8.81 -5.52
N LEU A 392 -10.58 -8.35 -6.66
CA LEU A 392 -10.28 -6.93 -6.87
C LEU A 392 -11.31 -6.19 -7.72
N LEU A 393 -11.97 -6.87 -8.66
CA LEU A 393 -12.89 -6.23 -9.62
C LEU A 393 -14.36 -6.36 -9.24
N MET A 394 -14.75 -7.48 -8.61
CA MET A 394 -16.16 -7.72 -8.24
C MET A 394 -16.76 -6.58 -7.38
N PRO A 395 -16.04 -6.00 -6.40
CA PRO A 395 -16.54 -4.83 -5.66
C PRO A 395 -16.85 -3.62 -6.55
N LEU A 396 -16.12 -3.45 -7.66
CA LEU A 396 -16.34 -2.38 -8.63
C LEU A 396 -17.57 -2.65 -9.51
N TYR A 397 -17.97 -3.91 -9.66
CA TYR A 397 -19.09 -4.35 -10.49
C TYR A 397 -20.44 -4.39 -9.78
N LYS A 398 -20.47 -4.21 -8.45
CA LYS A 398 -21.69 -4.20 -7.64
C LYS A 398 -22.84 -3.35 -8.20
N PRO A 399 -22.63 -2.15 -8.79
CA PRO A 399 -23.71 -1.36 -9.38
C PRO A 399 -24.47 -2.10 -10.50
N PHE A 400 -23.81 -3.03 -11.17
CA PHE A 400 -24.38 -3.83 -12.26
C PHE A 400 -24.98 -5.15 -11.74
N GLU A 401 -24.66 -5.60 -10.52
CA GLU A 401 -25.21 -6.85 -9.97
C GLU A 401 -26.60 -6.65 -9.32
N ALA A 402 -26.82 -5.51 -8.66
CA ALA A 402 -28.04 -5.26 -7.89
C ALA A 402 -29.32 -5.14 -8.76
N THR A 403 -29.18 -4.78 -10.03
CA THR A 403 -30.31 -4.59 -10.96
C THR A 403 -30.73 -5.89 -11.64
N ALA A 404 -29.80 -6.85 -11.79
CA ALA A 404 -30.06 -8.14 -12.44
C ALA A 404 -30.96 -9.06 -11.61
N SER A 405 -30.94 -8.95 -10.27
CA SER A 405 -31.78 -9.75 -9.36
C SER A 405 -33.18 -9.18 -9.10
N ASN A 406 -33.56 -8.08 -9.77
CA ASN A 406 -34.87 -7.45 -9.58
C ASN A 406 -35.98 -8.03 -10.48
N SER A 407 -35.74 -9.15 -11.15
CA SER A 407 -36.74 -9.90 -11.92
C SER A 407 -37.59 -10.87 -11.08
N GLY A 408 -37.50 -10.86 -9.75
CA GLY A 408 -38.41 -11.62 -8.89
C GLY A 408 -38.37 -11.21 -7.43
N PHE A 409 -39.54 -10.86 -6.87
CA PHE A 409 -39.96 -10.81 -5.44
C PHE A 409 -38.91 -10.58 -4.32
N SER A 410 -37.79 -9.92 -4.59
CA SER A 410 -36.68 -9.67 -3.64
C SER A 410 -36.44 -8.17 -3.39
N GLY A 411 -37.21 -7.30 -4.05
CA GLY A 411 -37.17 -5.85 -3.85
C GLY A 411 -37.49 -5.43 -2.40
N LEU A 412 -38.32 -6.19 -1.69
CA LEU A 412 -38.70 -5.86 -0.30
C LEU A 412 -37.62 -6.21 0.72
N SER A 413 -36.79 -7.25 0.47
CA SER A 413 -35.72 -7.66 1.40
C SER A 413 -34.52 -6.71 1.34
N ASN A 414 -34.23 -6.19 0.13
CA ASN A 414 -33.22 -5.15 -0.07
C ASN A 414 -33.66 -3.79 0.47
N LEU A 415 -34.97 -3.51 0.55
CA LEU A 415 -35.51 -2.31 1.20
C LEU A 415 -35.29 -2.32 2.72
N MET A 416 -35.44 -3.47 3.39
CA MET A 416 -35.23 -3.59 4.84
C MET A 416 -33.75 -3.74 5.25
N LYS A 417 -32.87 -4.24 4.36
CA LYS A 417 -31.40 -4.11 4.49
C LYS A 417 -30.88 -2.76 3.98
N GLY A 418 -31.78 -1.89 3.51
CA GLY A 418 -31.53 -0.62 2.82
C GLY A 418 -30.81 0.47 3.61
N LYS A 419 -30.50 0.28 4.90
CA LYS A 419 -29.62 1.21 5.64
C LYS A 419 -28.14 1.12 5.27
N LEU A 420 -27.70 0.10 4.52
CA LEU A 420 -26.33 -0.02 4.02
C LEU A 420 -26.17 0.25 2.51
N GLN A 421 -27.24 0.16 1.73
CA GLN A 421 -27.20 0.29 0.25
C GLN A 421 -27.85 1.57 -0.31
N LEU A 422 -28.48 2.41 0.51
CA LEU A 422 -28.79 3.81 0.18
C LEU A 422 -27.64 4.77 0.49
N SER A 423 -26.41 4.26 0.66
CA SER A 423 -25.26 5.14 0.76
C SER A 423 -24.86 5.57 -0.65
N ASN A 424 -24.97 6.87 -0.94
CA ASN A 424 -24.28 7.52 -2.07
C ASN A 424 -22.75 7.50 -1.87
N GLU A 425 -22.20 6.40 -1.35
CA GLU A 425 -20.80 6.21 -1.00
C GLU A 425 -20.23 5.04 -1.80
N PRO A 426 -18.99 5.15 -2.29
CA PRO A 426 -18.28 4.00 -2.82
C PRO A 426 -18.01 2.98 -1.70
N SER A 427 -17.84 1.71 -2.07
CA SER A 427 -17.46 0.67 -1.11
C SER A 427 -16.09 1.02 -0.47
N PHE A 428 -15.91 0.63 0.80
CA PHE A 428 -14.82 1.07 1.69
C PHE A 428 -13.41 1.04 1.09
N TRP A 429 -13.12 0.10 0.19
CA TRP A 429 -11.79 -0.12 -0.38
C TRP A 429 -11.69 0.21 -1.87
N ASN A 430 -12.73 0.80 -2.48
CA ASN A 430 -12.78 0.98 -3.94
C ASN A 430 -11.61 1.82 -4.47
N GLN A 431 -11.17 2.84 -3.73
CA GLN A 431 -10.05 3.66 -4.19
C GLN A 431 -8.76 2.86 -4.29
N GLU A 432 -8.42 2.11 -3.25
CA GLU A 432 -7.26 1.23 -3.24
C GLU A 432 -7.39 0.08 -4.23
N LEU A 433 -8.57 -0.53 -4.36
CA LEU A 433 -8.81 -1.59 -5.35
C LEU A 433 -8.57 -1.09 -6.78
N VAL A 434 -9.05 0.11 -7.13
CA VAL A 434 -8.76 0.71 -8.45
C VAL A 434 -7.27 0.94 -8.65
N MET A 435 -6.56 1.46 -7.64
CA MET A 435 -5.11 1.64 -7.71
C MET A 435 -4.37 0.30 -7.88
N LEU A 436 -4.76 -0.73 -7.13
CA LEU A 436 -4.16 -2.06 -7.20
C LEU A 436 -4.41 -2.74 -8.56
N VAL A 437 -5.63 -2.68 -9.07
CA VAL A 437 -5.96 -3.21 -10.40
C VAL A 437 -5.14 -2.50 -11.46
N TRP A 438 -5.05 -1.16 -11.40
CA TRP A 438 -4.25 -0.39 -12.35
C TRP A 438 -2.76 -0.77 -12.28
N GLU A 439 -2.17 -0.86 -11.08
CA GLU A 439 -0.77 -1.21 -10.96
C GLU A 439 -0.47 -2.66 -11.37
N LEU A 440 -1.35 -3.61 -11.04
CA LEU A 440 -1.25 -4.99 -11.51
C LEU A 440 -1.37 -5.09 -13.04
N PHE A 441 -2.27 -4.31 -13.65
CA PHE A 441 -2.39 -4.22 -15.11
C PHE A 441 -1.12 -3.68 -15.77
N GLN A 442 -0.39 -2.77 -15.11
CA GLN A 442 0.88 -2.23 -15.62
C GLN A 442 2.05 -3.21 -15.45
N CYS A 443 2.19 -3.84 -14.28
CA CYS A 443 3.36 -4.67 -13.97
C CYS A 443 3.22 -6.15 -14.36
N ASN A 444 2.00 -6.67 -14.55
CA ASN A 444 1.76 -8.06 -14.90
C ASN A 444 1.10 -8.20 -16.28
N LYS A 445 1.90 -8.61 -17.27
CA LYS A 445 1.45 -8.79 -18.66
C LYS A 445 0.37 -9.87 -18.81
N ARG A 446 0.43 -10.94 -18.02
CA ARG A 446 -0.55 -12.04 -18.10
C ARG A 446 -1.89 -11.62 -17.50
N PHE A 447 -1.87 -10.93 -16.36
CA PHE A 447 -3.07 -10.33 -15.79
C PHE A 447 -3.69 -9.28 -16.71
N ARG A 448 -2.87 -8.41 -17.33
CA ARG A 448 -3.33 -7.48 -18.37
C ARG A 448 -4.05 -8.19 -19.52
N THR A 449 -3.42 -9.21 -20.10
CA THR A 449 -3.99 -9.97 -21.23
C THR A 449 -5.29 -10.65 -20.81
N PHE A 450 -5.28 -11.30 -19.65
CA PHE A 450 -6.45 -11.94 -19.07
C PHE A 450 -7.62 -10.95 -18.90
N LEU A 451 -7.41 -9.78 -18.28
CA LEU A 451 -8.47 -8.77 -18.14
C LEU A 451 -8.90 -8.15 -19.47
N ALA A 452 -7.95 -7.90 -20.36
CA ALA A 452 -8.21 -7.39 -21.70
C ALA A 452 -9.18 -8.32 -22.46
N GLU A 453 -8.99 -9.63 -22.30
CA GLU A 453 -9.79 -10.69 -22.91
C GLU A 453 -11.16 -10.90 -22.24
N THR A 454 -11.21 -10.97 -20.90
CA THR A 454 -12.41 -11.45 -20.18
C THR A 454 -13.36 -10.36 -19.70
N THR A 455 -12.86 -9.23 -19.20
CA THR A 455 -13.68 -8.26 -18.45
C THR A 455 -13.39 -6.80 -18.73
N SER A 456 -12.59 -6.49 -19.75
CA SER A 456 -12.15 -5.13 -20.07
C SER A 456 -13.29 -4.12 -20.26
N VAL A 457 -14.30 -4.47 -21.05
CA VAL A 457 -15.49 -3.62 -21.25
C VAL A 457 -16.20 -3.38 -19.93
N LYS A 458 -16.45 -4.44 -19.15
CA LYS A 458 -17.10 -4.34 -17.84
C LYS A 458 -16.31 -3.46 -16.86
N LEU A 459 -14.98 -3.56 -16.86
CA LEU A 459 -14.08 -2.70 -16.09
C LEU A 459 -14.18 -1.23 -16.50
N VAL A 460 -14.07 -0.93 -17.79
CA VAL A 460 -14.19 0.45 -18.29
C VAL A 460 -15.54 1.04 -17.91
N MET A 461 -16.64 0.29 -18.12
CA MET A 461 -17.99 0.74 -17.77
C MET A 461 -18.16 0.96 -16.26
N ALA A 462 -17.57 0.11 -15.42
CA ALA A 462 -17.58 0.30 -13.97
C ALA A 462 -16.86 1.58 -13.56
N LEU A 463 -15.69 1.85 -14.14
CA LEU A 463 -14.93 3.06 -13.84
C LEU A 463 -15.65 4.32 -14.32
N VAL A 464 -16.23 4.30 -15.52
CA VAL A 464 -17.05 5.41 -16.05
C VAL A 464 -18.27 5.66 -15.16
N TYR A 465 -18.95 4.61 -14.70
CA TYR A 465 -20.04 4.73 -13.72
C TYR A 465 -19.58 5.41 -12.43
N ASN A 466 -18.46 4.98 -11.84
CA ASN A 466 -17.92 5.58 -10.62
C ASN A 466 -17.56 7.06 -10.83
N VAL A 467 -16.96 7.42 -11.97
CA VAL A 467 -16.70 8.83 -12.32
C VAL A 467 -18.00 9.60 -12.42
N TYR A 468 -18.99 9.07 -13.14
CA TYR A 468 -20.28 9.72 -13.33
C TYR A 468 -20.98 9.98 -11.97
N ILE A 469 -21.18 8.96 -11.13
CA ILE A 469 -21.94 9.11 -9.88
C ILE A 469 -21.25 10.04 -8.87
N TYR A 470 -19.92 9.96 -8.74
CA TYR A 470 -19.21 10.65 -7.66
C TYR A 470 -18.53 11.97 -8.09
N ARG A 471 -18.59 12.37 -9.37
CA ARG A 471 -17.88 13.57 -9.91
C ARG A 471 -18.10 14.85 -9.09
N ASN A 472 -19.30 15.07 -8.59
CA ASN A 472 -19.68 16.28 -7.87
C ASN A 472 -19.49 16.20 -6.35
N GLN A 473 -18.91 15.11 -5.84
CA GLN A 473 -18.71 14.91 -4.41
C GLN A 473 -17.25 15.23 -4.01
N PRO A 474 -16.97 16.37 -3.34
CA PRO A 474 -15.59 16.78 -3.04
C PRO A 474 -14.80 15.75 -2.22
N LYS A 475 -15.49 15.04 -1.30
CA LYS A 475 -14.91 13.94 -0.50
C LYS A 475 -14.31 12.81 -1.35
N HIS A 476 -14.84 12.59 -2.56
CA HIS A 476 -14.42 11.51 -3.47
C HIS A 476 -13.56 11.99 -4.63
N ARG A 477 -13.07 13.24 -4.59
CA ARG A 477 -12.30 13.84 -5.68
C ARG A 477 -11.11 12.97 -6.11
N ASN A 478 -10.36 12.40 -5.17
CA ASN A 478 -9.20 11.56 -5.48
C ASN A 478 -9.61 10.22 -6.10
N PHE A 479 -10.67 9.60 -5.59
CA PHE A 479 -11.25 8.38 -6.17
C PHE A 479 -11.71 8.62 -7.61
N VAL A 480 -12.48 9.67 -7.86
CA VAL A 480 -12.94 10.04 -9.21
C VAL A 480 -11.76 10.31 -10.14
N ARG A 481 -10.74 11.04 -9.68
CA ARG A 481 -9.53 11.28 -10.49
C ARG A 481 -8.82 9.99 -10.83
N CYS A 482 -8.64 9.10 -9.86
CA CYS A 482 -8.02 7.79 -10.05
C CYS A 482 -8.77 6.97 -11.10
N CYS A 483 -10.09 6.81 -10.95
CA CYS A 483 -10.94 6.18 -11.96
C CYS A 483 -10.81 6.86 -13.33
N SER A 484 -10.77 8.19 -13.35
CA SER A 484 -10.77 8.94 -14.61
C SER A 484 -9.47 8.74 -15.42
N TYR A 485 -8.33 8.74 -14.73
CA TYR A 485 -7.04 8.47 -15.35
C TYR A 485 -6.87 7.00 -15.70
N PHE A 486 -7.46 6.08 -14.92
CA PHE A 486 -7.42 4.67 -15.27
C PHE A 486 -8.24 4.38 -16.52
N VAL A 487 -9.43 4.97 -16.70
CA VAL A 487 -10.17 4.90 -17.97
C VAL A 487 -9.32 5.45 -19.11
N LEU A 488 -8.71 6.63 -18.94
CA LEU A 488 -7.82 7.22 -19.97
C LEU A 488 -6.68 6.25 -20.35
N TYR A 489 -6.10 5.57 -19.36
CA TYR A 489 -5.05 4.59 -19.58
C TYR A 489 -5.58 3.35 -20.34
N LEU A 490 -6.77 2.85 -20.01
CA LEU A 490 -7.37 1.67 -20.66
C LEU A 490 -7.80 1.94 -22.10
N ILE A 491 -8.37 3.11 -22.41
CA ILE A 491 -8.78 3.47 -23.78
C ILE A 491 -7.58 3.78 -24.69
N CYS A 492 -6.36 3.87 -24.14
CA CYS A 492 -5.14 3.94 -24.94
C CYS A 492 -4.64 2.54 -25.36
N ASP A 493 -5.18 1.45 -24.79
CA ASP A 493 -4.85 0.08 -25.16
C ASP A 493 -5.64 -0.32 -26.43
N PRO A 494 -4.99 -0.57 -27.58
CA PRO A 494 -5.69 -0.85 -28.83
C PRO A 494 -6.64 -2.05 -28.74
N HIS A 495 -6.31 -3.07 -27.94
CA HIS A 495 -7.17 -4.24 -27.79
C HIS A 495 -8.46 -3.89 -27.04
N ILE A 496 -8.36 -3.11 -25.96
CA ILE A 496 -9.53 -2.66 -25.21
C ILE A 496 -10.36 -1.69 -26.05
N SER A 497 -9.72 -0.75 -26.74
CA SER A 497 -10.41 0.23 -27.60
C SER A 497 -11.16 -0.45 -28.75
N SER A 498 -10.61 -1.51 -29.32
CA SER A 498 -11.30 -2.32 -30.34
C SER A 498 -12.58 -2.97 -29.80
N LYS A 499 -12.55 -3.48 -28.55
CA LYS A 499 -13.74 -4.06 -27.90
C LYS A 499 -14.81 -3.03 -27.56
N LEU A 500 -14.41 -1.79 -27.29
CA LEU A 500 -15.37 -0.71 -27.05
C LEU A 500 -16.18 -0.34 -28.31
N LEU A 501 -15.73 -0.72 -29.51
CA LEU A 501 -16.48 -0.57 -30.76
C LEU A 501 -17.58 -1.63 -30.94
N GLU A 502 -17.60 -2.67 -30.12
CA GLU A 502 -18.62 -3.71 -30.18
C GLU A 502 -19.98 -3.17 -29.74
N LYS A 503 -21.04 -3.82 -30.27
CA LYS A 503 -22.41 -3.51 -29.88
C LYS A 503 -22.58 -3.80 -28.39
N ILE A 504 -23.31 -2.93 -27.70
CA ILE A 504 -23.64 -3.16 -26.30
C ILE A 504 -24.48 -4.44 -26.17
N ASP A 505 -24.00 -5.37 -25.35
CA ASP A 505 -24.73 -6.55 -24.92
C ASP A 505 -25.99 -6.13 -24.13
N SER A 506 -27.16 -6.61 -24.60
CA SER A 506 -28.46 -6.22 -24.05
C SER A 506 -28.60 -6.59 -22.58
N ASP A 507 -28.20 -7.81 -22.21
CA ASP A 507 -28.34 -8.32 -20.83
C ASP A 507 -27.45 -7.50 -19.88
N PHE A 508 -26.23 -7.18 -20.32
CA PHE A 508 -25.34 -6.32 -19.55
C PHE A 508 -25.88 -4.89 -19.44
N TYR A 509 -26.45 -4.33 -20.51
CA TYR A 509 -27.07 -2.99 -20.44
C TYR A 509 -28.27 -2.96 -19.50
N GLU A 510 -29.10 -3.99 -19.50
CA GLU A 510 -30.24 -4.11 -18.58
C GLU A 510 -29.80 -4.06 -17.12
N SER A 511 -28.62 -4.59 -16.82
CA SER A 511 -28.01 -4.57 -15.50
C SER A 511 -27.63 -3.16 -14.99
N PHE A 512 -27.56 -2.16 -15.87
CA PHE A 512 -27.15 -0.80 -15.48
C PHE A 512 -28.19 -0.10 -14.59
N PRO A 513 -27.75 0.68 -13.58
CA PRO A 513 -28.64 1.56 -12.83
C PRO A 513 -29.40 2.52 -13.75
N GLN A 514 -30.67 2.80 -13.44
CA GLN A 514 -31.56 3.61 -14.29
C GLN A 514 -31.03 5.03 -14.53
N ASN A 515 -30.38 5.64 -13.54
CA ASN A 515 -29.76 6.96 -13.65
C ASN A 515 -28.47 6.99 -14.50
N PHE A 516 -27.97 5.81 -14.90
CA PHE A 516 -26.82 5.64 -15.77
C PHE A 516 -27.22 5.16 -17.17
N LYS A 517 -28.48 4.76 -17.38
CA LYS A 517 -28.98 4.41 -18.72
C LYS A 517 -29.24 5.67 -19.55
N ILE A 518 -29.14 5.52 -20.86
CA ILE A 518 -29.45 6.55 -21.85
C ILE A 518 -30.83 6.25 -22.45
N ASN A 519 -31.66 7.28 -22.66
CA ASN A 519 -33.04 7.16 -23.17
C ASN A 519 -33.12 6.47 -24.54
N SER A 520 -32.09 6.62 -25.36
CA SER A 520 -31.92 5.86 -26.61
C SER A 520 -30.69 4.97 -26.44
N PRO A 521 -30.83 3.63 -26.45
CA PRO A 521 -29.71 2.73 -26.20
C PRO A 521 -28.64 2.96 -27.29
N PRO A 522 -27.40 3.30 -26.90
CA PRO A 522 -26.36 3.59 -27.87
C PRO A 522 -25.96 2.33 -28.62
N THR A 523 -25.44 2.53 -29.84
CA THR A 523 -25.10 1.42 -30.72
C THR A 523 -23.90 0.63 -30.20
N THR A 524 -22.91 1.30 -29.60
CA THR A 524 -21.66 0.69 -29.10
C THR A 524 -21.29 1.18 -27.69
N TYR A 525 -20.42 0.45 -26.99
CA TYR A 525 -19.90 0.87 -25.67
C TYR A 525 -19.14 2.20 -25.75
N ARG A 526 -18.41 2.41 -26.84
CA ARG A 526 -17.75 3.68 -27.17
C ARG A 526 -18.76 4.82 -27.24
N ASP A 527 -19.85 4.65 -27.99
CA ASP A 527 -20.85 5.72 -28.15
C ASP A 527 -21.50 6.05 -26.81
N PHE A 528 -21.75 5.05 -25.98
CA PHE A 528 -22.19 5.25 -24.60
C PHE A 528 -21.22 6.16 -23.81
N ILE A 529 -19.92 5.85 -23.83
CA ILE A 529 -18.90 6.63 -23.12
C ILE A 529 -18.85 8.07 -23.66
N ILE A 530 -18.88 8.26 -24.98
CA ILE A 530 -18.86 9.59 -25.61
C ILE A 530 -20.09 10.40 -25.20
N ILE A 531 -21.29 9.83 -25.29
CA ILE A 531 -22.55 10.52 -24.93
C ILE A 531 -22.53 10.92 -23.45
N HIS A 532 -22.14 10.02 -22.55
CA HIS A 532 -22.01 10.35 -21.12
C HIS A 532 -20.98 11.45 -20.87
N THR A 533 -19.83 11.38 -21.52
CA THR A 533 -18.75 12.36 -21.34
C THR A 533 -19.18 13.74 -21.85
N CYS A 534 -19.81 13.81 -23.03
CA CYS A 534 -20.34 15.06 -23.58
C CYS A 534 -21.46 15.64 -22.72
N GLY A 535 -22.36 14.78 -22.21
CA GLY A 535 -23.42 15.17 -21.29
C GLY A 535 -22.86 15.81 -20.01
N CYS A 536 -21.85 15.19 -19.40
CA CYS A 536 -21.16 15.78 -18.25
C CYS A 536 -20.49 17.11 -18.60
N LEU A 537 -19.73 17.18 -19.69
CA LEU A 537 -19.05 18.42 -20.13
C LEU A 537 -20.01 19.59 -20.38
N SER A 538 -21.21 19.30 -20.89
CA SER A 538 -22.20 20.32 -21.24
C SER A 538 -23.05 20.80 -20.06
N GLN A 539 -23.08 20.04 -18.95
CA GLN A 539 -23.96 20.32 -17.82
C GLN A 539 -23.18 20.71 -16.56
N ASP A 540 -22.51 19.75 -15.93
CA ASP A 540 -22.02 19.85 -14.55
C ASP A 540 -20.62 19.24 -14.36
N CYS A 541 -19.72 19.43 -15.33
CA CYS A 541 -18.36 18.89 -15.25
C CYS A 541 -17.49 19.68 -14.26
N PRO A 542 -16.90 19.03 -13.24
CA PRO A 542 -15.85 19.65 -12.43
C PRO A 542 -14.65 20.04 -13.30
N ARG A 543 -14.17 21.29 -13.18
CA ARG A 543 -13.05 21.83 -13.99
C ARG A 543 -11.80 20.93 -14.03
N VAL A 544 -11.54 20.20 -12.94
CA VAL A 544 -10.39 19.31 -12.79
C VAL A 544 -10.48 18.08 -13.71
N LEU A 545 -11.68 17.68 -14.15
CA LEU A 545 -11.90 16.53 -15.01
C LEU A 545 -11.94 16.88 -16.50
N ILE A 546 -12.17 18.17 -16.84
CA ILE A 546 -12.27 18.63 -18.24
C ILE A 546 -11.10 18.14 -19.10
N PRO A 547 -9.81 18.31 -18.71
CA PRO A 547 -8.71 17.84 -19.55
C PRO A 547 -8.78 16.34 -19.83
N THR A 548 -9.07 15.54 -18.80
CA THR A 548 -9.18 14.08 -18.93
C THR A 548 -10.36 13.67 -19.81
N PHE A 549 -11.50 14.35 -19.70
CA PHE A 549 -12.69 14.05 -20.51
C PHE A 549 -12.52 14.44 -21.97
N VAL A 550 -11.85 15.56 -22.25
CA VAL A 550 -11.46 15.92 -23.62
C VAL A 550 -10.54 14.85 -24.21
N GLU A 551 -9.56 14.37 -23.45
CA GLU A 551 -8.69 13.27 -23.87
C GLU A 551 -9.45 11.95 -24.07
N TRP A 552 -10.52 11.68 -23.29
CA TRP A 552 -11.38 10.53 -23.54
C TRP A 552 -12.07 10.63 -24.90
N ILE A 553 -12.71 11.76 -25.18
CA ILE A 553 -13.39 11.99 -26.46
C ILE A 553 -12.36 11.89 -27.60
N TYR A 554 -11.21 12.55 -27.44
CA TYR A 554 -10.14 12.50 -28.42
C TYR A 554 -9.72 11.05 -28.70
N ASN A 555 -9.40 10.24 -27.69
CA ASN A 555 -8.94 8.86 -27.92
C ASN A 555 -10.04 7.92 -28.43
N LEU A 556 -11.30 8.23 -28.16
CA LEU A 556 -12.44 7.43 -28.62
C LEU A 556 -12.96 7.89 -29.99
N VAL A 557 -12.68 9.09 -30.48
CA VAL A 557 -13.10 9.51 -31.83
C VAL A 557 -11.99 9.17 -32.85
N PRO A 558 -12.18 8.19 -33.74
CA PRO A 558 -11.16 7.84 -34.72
C PRO A 558 -10.95 9.00 -35.70
N MET A 559 -9.68 9.32 -35.98
CA MET A 559 -9.29 10.14 -37.13
C MET A 559 -9.51 9.30 -38.39
N VAL A 560 -10.45 9.70 -39.23
CA VAL A 560 -10.60 9.12 -40.57
C VAL A 560 -9.38 9.59 -41.38
N ALA A 561 -8.56 8.66 -41.86
CA ALA A 561 -7.58 8.99 -42.89
C ALA A 561 -8.33 9.25 -44.20
N SER A 562 -8.01 10.38 -44.84
CA SER A 562 -8.50 10.75 -46.16
C SER A 562 -8.20 9.68 -47.19
N SER A 563 -9.24 8.97 -47.59
CA SER A 563 -9.31 8.30 -48.88
C SER A 563 -9.57 9.37 -49.94
N GLU A 564 -8.53 10.06 -50.37
CA GLU A 564 -8.54 10.74 -51.66
C GLU A 564 -7.25 10.36 -52.41
N ASP A 565 -7.45 9.54 -53.44
CA ASP A 565 -6.62 9.26 -54.62
C ASP A 565 -5.22 8.63 -54.47
N ASN A 566 -5.12 7.32 -54.72
CA ASN A 566 -4.60 6.81 -55.99
C ASN A 566 -4.50 5.28 -56.05
N ASP A 567 -4.60 4.78 -57.27
CA ASP A 567 -4.35 3.41 -57.71
C ASP A 567 -3.27 2.63 -56.94
N SER A 568 -3.61 1.37 -56.65
CA SER A 568 -2.72 0.22 -56.54
C SER A 568 -1.73 0.16 -55.34
N LYS A 569 -1.93 -0.90 -54.55
CA LYS A 569 -0.92 -1.59 -53.71
C LYS A 569 -0.27 -0.79 -52.57
N THR A 570 -1.01 -0.53 -51.50
CA THR A 570 -0.43 -0.54 -50.13
C THR A 570 -1.47 -1.02 -49.10
N ASN A 571 -1.13 -2.07 -48.35
CA ASN A 571 -1.82 -2.45 -47.12
C ASN A 571 -1.51 -1.38 -46.06
N GLU A 572 -2.19 -0.24 -46.07
CA GLU A 572 -2.06 0.74 -44.98
C GLU A 572 -3.07 0.45 -43.87
N VAL A 573 -2.53 0.10 -42.71
CA VAL A 573 -3.27 -0.18 -41.48
C VAL A 573 -3.90 1.11 -40.96
N ILE A 574 -5.24 1.13 -40.88
CA ILE A 574 -6.01 2.19 -40.23
C ILE A 574 -5.50 2.36 -38.79
N PRO A 575 -5.04 3.54 -38.36
CA PRO A 575 -4.62 3.74 -36.97
C PRO A 575 -5.86 3.68 -36.06
N MET A 576 -5.93 2.63 -35.23
CA MET A 576 -7.03 2.41 -34.27
C MET A 576 -6.99 3.35 -33.05
N THR A 577 -5.97 4.21 -32.93
CA THR A 577 -5.80 5.14 -31.80
C THR A 577 -5.19 6.46 -32.26
N ASN A 578 -5.65 7.56 -31.66
CA ASN A 578 -5.05 8.87 -31.88
C ASN A 578 -3.70 8.95 -31.16
N ARG A 579 -2.65 9.41 -31.86
CA ARG A 579 -1.32 9.60 -31.27
C ARG A 579 -1.30 10.92 -30.49
N ARG A 580 -0.81 10.89 -29.25
CA ARG A 580 -0.56 12.09 -28.45
C ARG A 580 0.31 13.10 -29.22
N LEU A 581 -0.21 14.31 -29.46
CA LEU A 581 0.53 15.39 -30.10
C LEU A 581 1.63 15.90 -29.15
N SER A 582 2.86 15.99 -29.65
CA SER A 582 3.97 16.65 -28.95
C SER A 582 3.75 18.16 -28.92
N ALA A 583 4.25 18.87 -27.91
CA ALA A 583 4.28 20.34 -27.88
C ALA A 583 4.94 20.92 -29.16
N LYS A 584 5.90 20.17 -29.75
CA LYS A 584 6.55 20.51 -31.01
C LYS A 584 5.63 20.38 -32.23
N ASN A 585 4.66 19.45 -32.19
CA ASN A 585 3.69 19.25 -33.27
C ASN A 585 2.59 20.32 -33.26
N LEU A 586 2.18 20.77 -32.07
CA LEU A 586 1.24 21.90 -31.94
C LEU A 586 1.85 23.24 -32.40
N MET A 587 3.15 23.46 -32.17
CA MET A 587 3.84 24.68 -32.59
C MET A 587 4.24 24.71 -34.07
N ALA A 588 4.21 23.57 -34.76
CA ALA A 588 4.62 23.48 -36.16
C ALA A 588 3.55 23.96 -37.16
N GLY A 589 2.32 24.25 -36.73
CA GLY A 589 1.25 24.75 -37.59
C GLY A 589 0.77 23.78 -38.69
N THR A 590 1.38 22.60 -38.82
CA THR A 590 1.00 21.57 -39.78
C THR A 590 0.05 20.57 -39.12
N THR A 591 -1.18 20.99 -38.84
CA THR A 591 -2.28 20.07 -38.54
C THR A 591 -3.32 20.19 -39.64
N SER A 592 -3.42 19.16 -40.47
CA SER A 592 -4.39 19.07 -41.58
C SER A 592 -5.81 19.31 -41.06
N THR A 593 -6.51 20.26 -41.68
CA THR A 593 -7.85 20.75 -41.32
C THR A 593 -9.00 19.84 -41.77
N ARG A 594 -8.78 18.54 -42.03
CA ARG A 594 -9.83 17.69 -42.59
C ARG A 594 -9.77 16.26 -42.07
N GLN A 595 -10.81 15.87 -41.33
CA GLN A 595 -11.71 14.72 -41.59
C GLN A 595 -12.23 14.06 -40.31
N LEU A 596 -13.55 14.12 -40.15
CA LEU A 596 -14.26 13.79 -38.92
C LEU A 596 -15.64 13.24 -39.31
N SER A 597 -15.95 12.01 -38.89
CA SER A 597 -17.18 11.28 -39.26
C SER A 597 -18.45 11.92 -38.66
N PHE A 598 -19.64 11.46 -39.07
CA PHE A 598 -20.96 12.05 -38.79
C PHE A 598 -21.24 12.48 -37.32
N ALA A 599 -20.58 11.86 -36.32
CA ALA A 599 -20.68 12.24 -34.91
C ALA A 599 -19.93 13.54 -34.56
N ALA A 600 -18.94 13.92 -35.36
CA ALA A 600 -18.09 15.06 -35.13
C ALA A 600 -18.69 16.38 -35.63
N HIS A 601 -19.68 16.37 -36.50
CA HIS A 601 -20.32 17.63 -36.95
C HIS A 601 -20.95 18.42 -35.78
N TYR A 602 -21.35 17.73 -34.71
CA TYR A 602 -21.88 18.34 -33.48
C TYR A 602 -20.87 18.49 -32.34
N VAL A 603 -19.82 17.65 -32.31
CA VAL A 603 -18.85 17.60 -31.19
C VAL A 603 -17.62 18.47 -31.43
N THR A 604 -17.20 18.66 -32.69
CA THR A 604 -15.96 19.38 -33.03
C THR A 604 -16.00 20.87 -32.68
N PRO A 605 -17.07 21.64 -32.97
CA PRO A 605 -17.12 23.05 -32.60
C PRO A 605 -17.06 23.25 -31.08
N PHE A 606 -17.61 22.30 -30.31
CA PHE A 606 -17.63 22.33 -28.85
C PHE A 606 -16.28 21.95 -28.25
N VAL A 607 -15.63 20.90 -28.77
CA VAL A 607 -14.29 20.47 -28.32
C VAL A 607 -13.22 21.48 -28.73
N ASP A 608 -13.30 22.04 -29.94
CA ASP A 608 -12.39 23.10 -30.39
C ASP A 608 -12.58 24.37 -29.55
N HIS A 609 -13.82 24.76 -29.25
CA HIS A 609 -14.10 25.89 -28.35
C HIS A 609 -13.57 25.65 -26.93
N LEU A 610 -13.67 24.43 -26.40
CA LEU A 610 -13.13 24.07 -25.08
C LEU A 610 -11.59 24.01 -25.06
N MET A 611 -10.96 23.53 -26.14
CA MET A 611 -9.51 23.53 -26.30
C MET A 611 -8.96 24.95 -26.46
N ILE A 612 -9.65 25.81 -27.21
CA ILE A 612 -9.33 27.25 -27.35
C ILE A 612 -9.49 27.97 -26.00
N GLN A 613 -10.53 27.67 -25.22
CA GLN A 613 -10.69 28.22 -23.86
C GLN A 613 -9.60 27.73 -22.89
N GLN A 614 -9.13 26.48 -23.00
CA GLN A 614 -8.01 26.00 -22.20
C GLN A 614 -6.71 26.75 -22.51
N LEU A 615 -6.44 27.06 -23.78
CA LEU A 615 -5.26 27.83 -24.20
C LEU A 615 -5.30 29.30 -23.76
N GLN A 616 -6.48 29.85 -23.50
CA GLN A 616 -6.62 31.22 -22.98
C GLN A 616 -6.44 31.31 -21.44
N TYR A 617 -6.45 30.16 -20.74
CA TYR A 617 -6.35 30.09 -19.28
C TYR A 617 -5.05 29.45 -18.74
N THR A 618 -4.20 28.91 -19.61
CA THR A 618 -2.80 28.57 -19.33
C THR A 618 -1.89 29.65 -19.88
#